data_AF-A0A1V6A9C3-F1
#
_entry.id   AF-A0A1V6A9C3-F1
#
_cell.length_a   1.000
_cell.length_b   1.000
_cell.length_c   1.000
_cell.angle_alpha   90.00
_cell.angle_beta   90.00
_cell.angle_gamma   90.00
#
_symmetry.space_group_name_H-M   'P 1'
#
loop_
_entity.id
_entity.type
_entity.pdbx_description
1 polymer ?
#
loop_
_entity_poly.entity_id
_entity_poly.type
_entity_poly.pdbx_seq_one_letter_code
_entity_poly.pdbx_strand_id
1 'polypeptide(L)'
;MSSKFYQKEIRKMTSQKSKFAQTALISALAALTAVTTIMVRVPIPATNGYFNIGDVFIILAGLWLGPKAGLIVGAVGSSVADAVGFPVYIPATFAVKGLEGLVAGLPIKKTVAALLAAIVMVAGYYVFEAFIYPMLGNRIPMFAITTPEAALIALLPNAVQGIAGAVGGLALWHSIANKK
;
A
#
# COMPACT_ATOMS: atom_id res chain seq x y z
N MET A 1 17.82 43.75 -14.90
CA MET A 1 17.68 42.28 -14.74
C MET A 1 16.26 41.91 -15.13
N SER A 2 16.05 41.16 -16.22
CA SER A 2 14.73 41.03 -16.87
C SER A 2 13.69 40.32 -16.01
N SER A 3 12.45 40.84 -15.97
CA SER A 3 11.27 40.25 -15.31
C SER A 3 11.11 38.75 -15.60
N LYS A 4 11.47 38.29 -16.80
CA LYS A 4 11.43 36.86 -17.19
C LYS A 4 12.39 35.99 -16.37
N PHE A 5 13.55 36.50 -15.97
CA PHE A 5 14.50 35.77 -15.13
C PHE A 5 13.97 35.60 -13.71
N TYR A 6 13.42 36.67 -13.12
CA TYR A 6 12.78 36.61 -11.80
C TYR A 6 11.59 35.66 -11.77
N GLN A 7 10.73 35.69 -12.78
CA GLN A 7 9.60 34.75 -12.91
C GLN A 7 10.06 33.28 -13.03
N LYS A 8 11.18 33.05 -13.74
CA LYS A 8 11.78 31.71 -13.84
C LYS A 8 12.28 31.21 -12.48
N GLU A 9 12.96 32.04 -11.70
CA GLU A 9 13.43 31.66 -10.36
C GLU A 9 12.27 31.48 -9.37
N ILE A 10 11.27 32.36 -9.37
CA ILE A 10 10.07 32.18 -8.54
C ILE A 10 9.36 30.85 -8.89
N ARG A 11 9.18 30.54 -10.17
CA ARG A 11 8.56 29.27 -10.60
C ARG A 11 9.39 28.07 -10.16
N LYS A 12 10.73 28.15 -10.24
CA LYS A 12 11.65 27.11 -9.79
C LYS A 12 11.54 26.88 -8.28
N MET A 13 11.58 27.95 -7.47
CA MET A 13 11.42 27.87 -6.01
C MET A 13 10.05 27.29 -5.61
N THR A 14 8.96 27.76 -6.23
CA THR A 14 7.61 27.24 -5.95
C THR A 14 7.48 25.77 -6.33
N SER A 15 8.04 25.35 -7.47
CA SER A 15 8.08 23.95 -7.88
C SER A 15 8.92 23.09 -6.91
N GLN A 16 10.06 23.61 -6.44
CA GLN A 16 10.91 22.90 -5.47
C GLN A 16 10.21 22.74 -4.11
N LYS A 17 9.55 23.79 -3.59
CA LYS A 17 8.73 23.72 -2.37
C LYS A 17 7.60 22.70 -2.51
N SER A 18 6.94 22.64 -3.68
CA SER A 18 5.89 21.66 -3.98
C SER A 18 6.41 20.21 -4.01
N LYS A 19 7.60 19.98 -4.59
CA LYS A 19 8.25 18.66 -4.61
C LYS A 19 8.65 18.21 -3.21
N PHE A 20 9.23 19.10 -2.40
CA PHE A 20 9.60 18.77 -1.02
C PHE A 20 8.39 18.37 -0.19
N ALA A 21 7.30 19.15 -0.27
CA ALA A 21 6.05 18.83 0.42
C ALA A 21 5.48 17.48 -0.04
N GLN A 22 5.52 17.19 -1.34
CA GLN A 22 5.06 15.90 -1.86
C GLN A 22 5.89 14.73 -1.33
N THR A 23 7.22 14.84 -1.33
CA THR A 23 8.10 13.82 -0.74
C THR A 23 7.82 13.63 0.75
N ALA A 24 7.67 14.72 1.51
CA ALA A 24 7.37 14.65 2.94
C ALA A 24 6.04 13.93 3.22
N LEU A 25 5.00 14.19 2.41
CA LEU A 25 3.72 13.50 2.53
C LEU A 25 3.82 12.01 2.19
N ILE A 26 4.55 11.64 1.14
CA ILE A 26 4.79 10.23 0.77
C ILE A 26 5.51 9.52 1.92
N SER A 27 6.58 10.10 2.45
CA SER A 27 7.33 9.52 3.58
C SER A 27 6.48 9.39 4.84
N ALA A 28 5.67 10.40 5.17
CA ALA A 28 4.78 10.37 6.32
C ALA A 28 3.69 9.29 6.18
N LEU A 29 3.09 9.14 5.00
CA LEU A 29 2.11 8.10 4.73
C LEU A 29 2.74 6.71 4.77
N ALA A 30 3.94 6.52 4.22
CA ALA A 30 4.67 5.25 4.31
C ALA A 30 5.00 4.89 5.78
N ALA A 31 5.41 5.88 6.59
CA ALA A 31 5.64 5.68 8.02
C ALA A 31 4.35 5.34 8.78
N LEU A 32 3.23 6.00 8.47
CA LEU A 32 1.93 5.67 9.04
C LEU A 32 1.48 4.27 8.66
N THR A 33 1.64 3.86 7.40
CA THR A 33 1.41 2.49 6.95
C THR A 33 2.22 1.51 7.78
N ALA A 34 3.54 1.75 7.94
CA ALA A 34 4.40 0.85 8.72
C ALA A 34 3.99 0.77 10.20
N VAL A 35 3.85 1.92 10.87
CA VAL A 35 3.58 1.99 12.32
C VAL A 35 2.22 1.40 12.66
N THR A 36 1.16 1.74 11.92
CA THR A 36 -0.17 1.20 12.21
C THR A 36 -0.26 -0.29 11.96
N THR A 37 0.47 -0.79 10.96
CA THR A 37 0.61 -2.22 10.68
C THR A 37 1.38 -2.97 11.78
N ILE A 38 2.44 -2.38 12.33
CA ILE A 38 3.21 -2.96 13.44
C ILE A 38 2.38 -2.96 14.73
N MET A 39 1.69 -1.85 15.03
CA MET A 39 0.96 -1.66 16.29
C MET A 39 -0.31 -2.50 16.38
N VAL A 40 -1.02 -2.66 15.27
CA VAL A 40 -2.27 -3.43 15.21
C VAL A 40 -2.09 -4.63 14.30
N ARG A 41 -1.29 -5.57 14.78
CA ARG A 41 -0.98 -6.81 14.09
C ARG A 41 -1.91 -7.92 14.57
N VAL A 42 -2.89 -8.30 13.73
CA VAL A 42 -3.77 -9.44 14.00
C VAL A 42 -3.28 -10.64 13.18
N PRO A 43 -2.75 -11.70 13.79
CA PRO A 43 -2.27 -12.86 13.05
C PRO A 43 -3.38 -13.51 12.22
N ILE A 44 -3.02 -14.02 11.04
CA ILE A 44 -3.87 -14.89 10.22
C ILE A 44 -3.27 -16.30 10.35
N PRO A 45 -3.80 -17.16 11.25
CA PRO A 45 -3.14 -18.43 11.60
C PRO A 45 -2.98 -19.38 10.42
N ALA A 46 -3.85 -19.28 9.42
CA ALA A 46 -3.82 -20.16 8.25
C ALA A 46 -2.52 -20.02 7.44
N THR A 47 -2.01 -18.80 7.23
CA THR A 47 -0.91 -18.56 6.29
C THR A 47 0.40 -18.15 6.96
N ASN A 48 0.44 -18.11 8.29
CA ASN A 48 1.53 -17.47 9.06
C ASN A 48 1.72 -15.98 8.70
N GLY A 49 0.73 -15.37 8.06
CA GLY A 49 0.66 -13.95 7.78
C GLY A 49 -0.10 -13.18 8.86
N TYR A 50 -0.45 -11.93 8.55
CA TYR A 50 -1.16 -11.07 9.49
C TYR A 50 -1.93 -9.96 8.77
N PHE A 51 -2.91 -9.41 9.46
CA PHE A 51 -3.78 -8.34 9.01
C PHE A 51 -3.06 -6.98 9.04
N ASN A 52 -3.17 -6.19 7.98
CA ASN A 52 -2.53 -4.89 7.82
C ASN A 52 -3.56 -3.74 7.83
N ILE A 53 -3.64 -2.99 8.94
CA ILE A 53 -4.48 -1.78 9.01
C ILE A 53 -3.89 -0.63 8.16
N GLY A 54 -2.60 -0.68 7.84
CA GLY A 54 -1.91 0.33 7.06
C GLY A 54 -2.45 0.57 5.64
N ASP A 55 -3.27 -0.35 5.11
CA ASP A 55 -3.91 -0.28 3.78
C ASP A 55 -4.70 1.01 3.57
N VAL A 56 -5.29 1.53 4.64
CA VAL A 56 -6.00 2.81 4.67
C VAL A 56 -5.10 3.94 4.13
N PHE A 57 -3.83 3.99 4.55
CA PHE A 57 -2.89 5.04 4.14
C PHE A 57 -2.31 4.79 2.75
N ILE A 58 -2.20 3.54 2.32
CA ILE A 58 -1.79 3.16 0.96
C ILE A 58 -2.84 3.66 -0.04
N ILE A 59 -4.11 3.34 0.20
CA ILE A 59 -5.22 3.75 -0.66
C ILE A 59 -5.37 5.28 -0.62
N LEU A 60 -5.27 5.90 0.57
CA LEU A 60 -5.26 7.37 0.68
C LEU A 60 -4.14 8.00 -0.17
N ALA A 61 -2.92 7.47 -0.11
CA ALA A 61 -1.78 7.98 -0.88
C ALA A 61 -2.06 7.92 -2.39
N GLY A 62 -2.60 6.81 -2.88
CA GLY A 62 -3.03 6.68 -4.28
C GLY A 62 -4.10 7.71 -4.63
N LEU A 63 -5.21 7.75 -3.88
CA LEU A 63 -6.35 8.62 -4.17
C LEU A 63 -6.00 10.11 -4.13
N TRP A 64 -5.10 10.51 -3.21
CA TRP A 64 -4.74 11.90 -2.94
C TRP A 64 -3.54 12.40 -3.76
N LEU A 65 -2.47 11.59 -3.85
CA LEU A 65 -1.18 12.00 -4.41
C LEU A 65 -0.87 11.34 -5.76
N GLY A 66 -1.70 10.39 -6.20
CA GLY A 66 -1.59 9.71 -7.48
C GLY A 66 -0.85 8.37 -7.45
N PRO A 67 -0.73 7.70 -8.61
CA PRO A 67 -0.36 6.28 -8.68
C PRO A 67 1.07 6.01 -8.23
N LYS A 68 2.01 6.91 -8.55
CA LYS A 68 3.41 6.78 -8.13
C LYS A 68 3.57 6.89 -6.61
N ALA A 69 2.81 7.80 -5.99
CA ALA A 69 2.84 7.98 -4.54
C ALA A 69 2.25 6.76 -3.83
N GLY A 70 1.08 6.29 -4.30
CA GLY A 70 0.47 5.07 -3.78
C GLY A 70 1.40 3.86 -3.90
N LEU A 71 2.07 3.67 -5.05
CA LEU A 71 3.05 2.59 -5.23
C LEU A 71 4.15 2.64 -4.18
N ILE A 72 4.77 3.80 -3.97
CA ILE A 72 5.89 3.94 -3.03
C ILE A 72 5.39 3.70 -1.60
N VAL A 73 4.26 4.30 -1.22
CA VAL A 73 3.70 4.16 0.13
C VAL A 73 3.36 2.71 0.43
N GLY A 74 2.69 2.02 -0.50
CA GLY A 74 2.33 0.62 -0.33
C GLY A 74 3.54 -0.30 -0.30
N ALA A 75 4.42 -0.20 -1.30
CA ALA A 75 5.59 -1.07 -1.40
C ALA A 75 6.54 -0.89 -0.21
N VAL A 76 6.89 0.36 0.15
CA VAL A 76 7.86 0.64 1.20
C VAL A 76 7.24 0.54 2.59
N GLY A 77 6.08 1.17 2.82
CA GLY A 77 5.48 1.26 4.15
C GLY A 77 5.19 -0.12 4.74
N SER A 78 4.51 -0.99 3.99
CA SER A 78 4.17 -2.32 4.47
C SER A 78 5.39 -3.26 4.53
N SER A 79 6.35 -3.15 3.60
CA SER A 79 7.56 -3.99 3.67
C SER A 79 8.45 -3.66 4.88
N VAL A 80 8.43 -2.41 5.34
CA VAL A 80 9.09 -2.03 6.61
C VAL A 80 8.40 -2.69 7.80
N ALA A 81 7.06 -2.83 7.78
CA ALA A 81 6.36 -3.56 8.82
C ALA A 81 6.71 -5.06 8.81
N ASP A 82 6.85 -5.66 7.63
CA ASP A 82 7.28 -7.07 7.49
C ASP A 82 8.72 -7.29 7.96
N ALA A 83 9.62 -6.33 7.73
CA ALA A 83 10.98 -6.40 8.28
C ALA A 83 10.97 -6.52 9.81
N VAL A 84 9.91 -6.04 10.46
CA VAL A 84 9.65 -6.24 11.89
C VAL A 84 8.79 -7.49 12.09
N GLY A 85 9.38 -8.68 11.97
CA GLY A 85 8.79 -9.94 12.44
C GLY A 85 8.19 -10.89 11.39
N PHE A 86 8.05 -10.47 10.14
CA PHE A 86 7.54 -11.30 9.03
C PHE A 86 8.38 -11.15 7.75
N PRO A 87 9.73 -11.25 7.81
CA PRO A 87 10.60 -10.89 6.69
C PRO A 87 10.36 -11.73 5.41
N VAL A 88 9.83 -12.95 5.55
CA VAL A 88 9.44 -13.81 4.43
C VAL A 88 8.35 -13.19 3.55
N TYR A 89 7.51 -12.32 4.13
CA TYR A 89 6.43 -11.62 3.45
C TYR A 89 6.89 -10.41 2.63
N ILE A 90 8.10 -9.89 2.87
CA ILE A 90 8.63 -8.70 2.19
C ILE A 90 8.45 -8.76 0.65
N PRO A 91 8.79 -9.85 -0.07
CA PRO A 91 8.63 -9.89 -1.51
C PRO A 91 7.17 -9.80 -1.98
N ALA A 92 6.26 -10.52 -1.29
CA ALA A 92 4.83 -10.48 -1.60
C ALA A 92 4.27 -9.09 -1.29
N THR A 93 4.53 -8.58 -0.09
CA THR A 93 4.05 -7.28 0.35
C THR A 93 4.56 -6.16 -0.52
N PHE A 94 5.86 -6.11 -0.84
CA PHE A 94 6.42 -5.08 -1.71
C PHE A 94 5.69 -5.02 -3.06
N ALA A 95 5.46 -6.19 -3.68
CA ALA A 95 4.78 -6.29 -4.97
C ALA A 95 3.28 -5.96 -4.84
N VAL A 96 2.57 -6.65 -3.95
CA VAL A 96 1.11 -6.59 -3.83
C VAL A 96 0.66 -5.23 -3.29
N LYS A 97 1.29 -4.72 -2.24
CA LYS A 97 0.96 -3.41 -1.66
C LYS A 97 1.39 -2.27 -2.57
N GLY A 98 2.50 -2.42 -3.29
CA GLY A 98 2.89 -1.48 -4.33
C GLY A 98 1.83 -1.38 -5.44
N LEU A 99 1.31 -2.52 -5.90
CA LEU A 99 0.26 -2.56 -6.92
C LEU A 99 -1.09 -2.04 -6.39
N GLU A 100 -1.46 -2.37 -5.15
CA GLU A 100 -2.63 -1.82 -4.46
C GLU A 100 -2.63 -0.29 -4.50
N GLY A 101 -1.54 0.33 -4.03
CA GLY A 101 -1.42 1.79 -4.02
C GLY A 101 -1.33 2.40 -5.42
N LEU A 102 -0.67 1.73 -6.37
CA LEU A 102 -0.64 2.18 -7.77
C LEU A 102 -2.05 2.26 -8.36
N VAL A 103 -2.83 1.20 -8.16
CA VAL A 103 -4.19 1.07 -8.69
C VAL A 103 -5.13 2.06 -8.02
N ALA A 104 -4.99 2.27 -6.70
CA ALA A 104 -5.75 3.28 -5.97
C ALA A 104 -5.54 4.70 -6.53
N GLY A 105 -4.38 4.96 -7.16
CA GLY A 105 -4.06 6.26 -7.74
C GLY A 105 -4.42 6.43 -9.22
N LEU A 106 -5.05 5.45 -9.87
CA LEU A 106 -5.45 5.58 -11.27
C LEU A 106 -6.46 6.74 -11.46
N PRO A 107 -6.42 7.43 -12.63
CA PRO A 107 -7.28 8.59 -12.90
C PRO A 107 -8.71 8.17 -13.29
N ILE A 108 -9.34 7.36 -12.45
CA ILE A 108 -10.72 6.86 -12.60
C ILE A 108 -11.56 7.28 -11.39
N LYS A 109 -12.85 6.93 -11.38
CA LYS A 109 -13.74 7.22 -10.24
C LYS A 109 -13.11 6.67 -8.95
N LYS A 110 -12.98 7.53 -7.93
CA LYS A 110 -12.24 7.24 -6.69
C LYS A 110 -12.73 5.99 -5.97
N THR A 111 -14.04 5.77 -5.92
CA THR A 111 -14.64 4.56 -5.37
C THR A 111 -14.24 3.31 -6.15
N VAL A 112 -14.17 3.40 -7.48
CA VAL A 112 -13.74 2.29 -8.36
C VAL A 112 -12.26 2.02 -8.18
N ALA A 113 -11.42 3.05 -8.12
CA ALA A 113 -9.98 2.89 -7.85
C ALA A 113 -9.71 2.19 -6.52
N ALA A 114 -10.41 2.58 -5.44
CA ALA A 114 -10.27 1.95 -4.13
C ALA A 114 -10.74 0.50 -4.12
N LEU A 115 -11.86 0.18 -4.78
CA LEU A 115 -12.34 -1.20 -4.90
C LEU A 115 -11.40 -2.08 -5.73
N LEU A 116 -10.87 -1.56 -6.84
CA LEU A 116 -9.90 -2.29 -7.65
C LEU A 116 -8.59 -2.50 -6.89
N ALA A 117 -8.14 -1.53 -6.10
CA ALA A 117 -6.96 -1.66 -5.24
C ALA A 117 -7.14 -2.80 -4.22
N ALA A 118 -8.30 -2.85 -3.55
CA ALA A 118 -8.63 -3.93 -2.62
C ALA A 118 -8.65 -5.30 -3.32
N ILE A 119 -9.23 -5.40 -4.51
CA ILE A 119 -9.24 -6.65 -5.29
C ILE A 119 -7.81 -7.07 -5.67
N VAL A 120 -6.98 -6.13 -6.11
CA VAL A 120 -5.56 -6.40 -6.45
C VAL A 120 -4.79 -6.89 -5.24
N MET A 121 -5.05 -6.31 -4.07
CA MET A 121 -4.45 -6.74 -2.81
C MET A 121 -4.84 -8.18 -2.47
N VAL A 122 -6.15 -8.49 -2.45
CA VAL A 122 -6.66 -9.84 -2.12
C VAL A 122 -6.15 -10.89 -3.12
N ALA A 123 -6.27 -10.60 -4.41
CA ALA A 123 -5.82 -11.51 -5.47
C ALA A 123 -4.30 -11.70 -5.44
N GLY A 124 -3.54 -10.63 -5.19
CA GLY A 124 -2.09 -10.67 -5.09
C GLY A 124 -1.60 -11.56 -3.95
N TYR A 125 -2.16 -11.37 -2.74
CA TYR A 125 -1.81 -12.25 -1.61
C TYR A 125 -2.22 -13.70 -1.86
N TYR A 126 -3.41 -13.94 -2.42
CA TYR A 126 -3.83 -15.28 -2.79
C TYR A 126 -2.84 -15.95 -3.77
N VAL A 127 -2.37 -15.23 -4.80
CA VAL A 127 -1.39 -15.76 -5.75
C VAL A 127 -0.06 -16.12 -5.06
N PHE A 128 0.42 -15.24 -4.18
CA PHE A 128 1.65 -15.50 -3.43
C PHE A 128 1.50 -16.69 -2.49
N GLU A 129 0.41 -16.74 -1.72
CA GLU A 129 0.20 -17.74 -0.69
C GLU A 129 -0.22 -19.11 -1.25
N ALA A 130 -1.04 -19.16 -2.30
CA ALA A 130 -1.50 -20.42 -2.87
C ALA A 130 -0.49 -21.07 -3.81
N PHE A 131 0.37 -20.27 -4.47
CA PHE A 131 1.23 -20.78 -5.55
C PHE A 131 2.71 -20.45 -5.36
N ILE A 132 3.06 -19.17 -5.21
CA ILE A 132 4.47 -18.74 -5.24
C ILE A 132 5.24 -19.28 -4.03
N TYR A 133 4.72 -19.09 -2.82
CA TYR A 133 5.37 -19.56 -1.60
C TYR A 133 5.45 -21.09 -1.49
N PRO A 134 4.37 -21.86 -1.77
CA PRO A 134 4.49 -23.32 -1.85
C PRO A 134 5.54 -23.78 -2.88
N MET A 135 5.57 -23.17 -4.07
CA MET A 135 6.55 -23.50 -5.10
C MET A 135 7.99 -23.19 -4.66
N LEU A 136 8.23 -22.04 -4.03
CA LEU A 136 9.53 -21.65 -3.50
C LEU A 136 9.92 -22.53 -2.30
N GLY A 137 8.96 -22.89 -1.44
CA GLY A 137 9.14 -23.72 -0.26
C GLY A 137 9.71 -25.11 -0.58
N ASN A 138 9.38 -25.67 -1.74
CA ASN A 138 9.94 -26.94 -2.23
C ASN A 138 11.45 -26.89 -2.47
N ARG A 139 12.04 -25.70 -2.64
CA ARG A 139 13.48 -25.50 -2.91
C ARG A 139 14.19 -24.74 -1.80
N ILE A 140 13.49 -23.81 -1.15
CA ILE A 140 14.01 -22.91 -0.15
C ILE A 140 13.07 -22.99 1.06
N PRO A 141 13.40 -23.79 2.09
CA PRO A 141 12.50 -24.11 3.20
C PRO A 141 11.90 -22.91 3.92
N MET A 142 12.57 -21.74 3.93
CA MET A 142 12.02 -20.54 4.56
C MET A 142 10.72 -20.02 3.94
N PHE A 143 10.41 -20.39 2.68
CA PHE A 143 9.16 -20.01 2.01
C PHE A 143 8.05 -21.05 2.17
N ALA A 144 8.30 -22.20 2.82
CA ALA A 144 7.31 -23.24 3.08
C ALA A 144 6.36 -22.86 4.25
N ILE A 145 5.74 -21.69 4.17
CA ILE A 145 4.95 -21.08 5.26
C ILE A 145 3.43 -21.25 5.09
N THR A 146 2.97 -21.75 3.94
CA THR A 146 1.55 -21.79 3.59
C THR A 146 1.27 -22.88 2.54
N THR A 147 -0.01 -23.17 2.31
CA THR A 147 -0.52 -24.14 1.34
C THR A 147 -1.70 -23.55 0.56
N PRO A 148 -2.11 -24.13 -0.59
CA PRO A 148 -3.31 -23.69 -1.31
C PRO A 148 -4.58 -23.68 -0.45
N GLU A 149 -4.74 -24.66 0.44
CA GLU A 149 -5.90 -24.77 1.35
C GLU A 149 -5.88 -23.65 2.40
N ALA A 150 -4.70 -23.35 2.96
CA ALA A 150 -4.50 -22.24 3.87
C ALA A 150 -4.79 -20.89 3.20
N ALA A 151 -4.33 -20.71 1.96
CA ALA A 151 -4.58 -19.49 1.18
C ALA A 151 -6.07 -19.29 0.88
N LEU A 152 -6.84 -20.37 0.65
CA LEU A 152 -8.30 -20.30 0.52
C LEU A 152 -8.98 -19.80 1.79
N ILE A 153 -8.51 -20.24 2.96
CA ILE A 153 -9.01 -19.76 4.26
C ILE A 153 -8.67 -18.27 4.45
N ALA A 154 -7.48 -17.84 4.03
CA ALA A 154 -7.04 -16.46 4.14
C ALA A 154 -7.75 -15.47 3.20
N LEU A 155 -8.49 -15.94 2.18
CA LEU A 155 -9.31 -15.06 1.33
C LEU A 155 -10.30 -14.23 2.14
N LEU A 156 -10.93 -14.80 3.15
CA LEU A 156 -11.92 -14.10 3.97
C LEU A 156 -11.29 -12.94 4.78
N PRO A 157 -10.25 -13.16 5.63
CA PRO A 157 -9.62 -12.08 6.35
C PRO A 157 -8.97 -11.05 5.42
N ASN A 158 -8.38 -11.46 4.29
CA ASN A 158 -7.83 -10.52 3.30
C ASN A 158 -8.93 -9.69 2.63
N ALA A 159 -10.11 -10.28 2.34
CA ALA A 159 -11.25 -9.53 1.80
C ALA A 159 -11.76 -8.49 2.80
N VAL A 160 -11.89 -8.86 4.08
CA VAL A 160 -12.25 -7.91 5.16
C VAL A 160 -11.21 -6.80 5.26
N GLN A 161 -9.92 -7.13 5.18
CA GLN A 161 -8.83 -6.16 5.17
C GLN A 161 -8.93 -5.19 3.99
N GLY A 162 -9.11 -5.70 2.77
CA GLY A 162 -9.22 -4.88 1.58
C GLY A 162 -10.43 -3.95 1.62
N ILE A 163 -11.58 -4.42 2.12
CA ILE A 163 -12.77 -3.60 2.32
C ILE A 163 -12.50 -2.51 3.36
N ALA A 164 -11.91 -2.85 4.50
CA ALA A 164 -11.58 -1.88 5.56
C ALA A 164 -10.59 -0.82 5.05
N GLY A 165 -9.57 -1.23 4.31
CA GLY A 165 -8.61 -0.33 3.65
C GLY A 165 -9.29 0.62 2.67
N ALA A 166 -10.14 0.09 1.78
CA ALA A 166 -10.86 0.88 0.79
C ALA A 166 -11.81 1.89 1.43
N VAL A 167 -12.61 1.46 2.41
CA VAL A 167 -13.55 2.32 3.14
C VAL A 167 -12.80 3.40 3.90
N GLY A 168 -11.77 3.04 4.66
CA GLY A 168 -10.97 3.99 5.44
C GLY A 168 -10.22 4.99 4.54
N GLY A 169 -9.59 4.50 3.48
CA GLY A 169 -8.87 5.34 2.53
C GLY A 169 -9.78 6.34 1.82
N LEU A 170 -10.98 5.91 1.41
CA LEU A 170 -12.00 6.79 0.85
C LEU A 170 -12.51 7.81 1.87
N ALA A 171 -12.80 7.39 3.11
CA ALA A 171 -13.28 8.28 4.16
C ALA A 171 -12.27 9.40 4.46
N LEU A 172 -10.99 9.04 4.61
CA LEU A 172 -9.92 10.02 4.79
C LEU A 172 -9.80 10.94 3.58
N TRP A 173 -9.81 10.40 2.36
CA TRP A 173 -9.75 11.20 1.13
C TRP A 173 -10.89 12.21 1.03
N HIS A 174 -12.14 11.82 1.32
CA HIS A 174 -13.28 12.74 1.32
C HIS A 174 -13.10 13.87 2.37
N SER A 175 -12.59 13.56 3.56
CA SER A 175 -12.42 14.55 4.63
C SER A 175 -11.38 15.63 4.31
N ILE A 176 -10.40 15.33 3.45
CA ILE A 176 -9.36 16.28 3.02
C ILE A 176 -9.67 16.93 1.67
N ALA A 177 -10.39 16.25 0.77
CA ALA A 177 -10.70 16.76 -0.57
C ALA A 177 -11.81 17.81 -0.55
N ASN A 178 -12.78 17.70 0.35
CA ASN A 178 -13.93 18.61 0.46
C ASN A 178 -13.62 19.93 1.19
N LYS A 179 -12.37 20.18 1.56
CA LYS A 179 -11.93 21.44 2.20
C LYS A 179 -11.36 22.46 1.20
N LYS A 180 -11.57 22.23 -0.10
CA LYS A 180 -11.26 23.16 -1.19
C LYS A 180 -12.55 23.59 -1.85
#